data_AF-A3LUC5-F1
#
_entry.id   AF-A3LUC5-F1
#
_cell.length_a   1.000
_cell.length_b   1.000
_cell.length_c   1.000
_cell.angle_alpha   90.00
_cell.angle_beta   90.00
_cell.angle_gamma   90.00
#
_symmetry.space_group_name_H-M   'P 1'
#
loop_
_entity.id
_entity.type
_entity.pdbx_description
1 polymer ?
#
loop_
_entity_poly.entity_id
_entity_poly.type
_entity_poly.pdbx_seq_one_letter_code
_entity_poly.pdbx_strand_id
1 'polypeptide(L)'
;MVRPAPKKKPGSKPKPNRPSPVSNITKIGSLNRYADKEYANDLLHQVARLVAPIIHENNFKVGTLCEMFPKDANLLGLNVNRGQKILIRLRYHSNDRSFYPMGDIIGTFLHELTHNLYSAHDDKFYKFLDGLKKRFEDIQYGGASTTYRCEEETLGTKYNAFGGYMSEREKRIRALSKPKYKTESRKLGTSGGGISKVVADPRQLRQMILAAAERRMKDNKWCNHNSDITEIEPTNEELDIIEIE
;
A
#
# COMPACT_ATOMS: atom_id res chain seq x y z
N MET A 1 -31.16 22.29 37.51
CA MET A 1 -31.43 21.25 36.48
C MET A 1 -30.10 20.66 36.01
N VAL A 2 -29.74 19.48 36.52
CA VAL A 2 -28.49 18.80 36.14
C VAL A 2 -28.74 18.11 34.79
N ARG A 3 -27.96 18.48 33.76
CA ARG A 3 -28.04 17.82 32.45
C ARG A 3 -27.44 16.41 32.57
N PRO A 4 -28.13 15.35 32.13
CA PRO A 4 -27.57 14.01 32.13
C PRO A 4 -26.39 13.91 31.15
N ALA A 5 -25.38 13.14 31.52
CA ALA A 5 -24.18 12.91 30.71
C ALA A 5 -24.54 12.26 29.35
N PRO A 6 -23.83 12.59 28.26
CA PRO A 6 -24.05 11.96 26.97
C PRO A 6 -23.72 10.46 27.05
N LYS A 7 -24.68 9.63 26.66
CA LYS A 7 -24.51 8.17 26.61
C LYS A 7 -23.34 7.85 25.66
N LYS A 8 -22.37 7.04 26.13
CA LYS A 8 -21.31 6.48 25.29
C LYS A 8 -21.96 5.80 24.08
N LYS A 9 -21.50 6.13 22.87
CA LYS A 9 -21.95 5.45 21.64
C LYS A 9 -21.72 3.94 21.83
N PRO A 10 -22.69 3.09 21.49
CA PRO A 10 -22.49 1.65 21.56
C PRO A 10 -21.27 1.30 20.70
N GLY A 11 -20.32 0.55 21.28
CA GLY A 11 -19.14 0.09 20.57
C GLY A 11 -19.56 -0.56 19.25
N SER A 12 -18.88 -0.19 18.16
CA SER A 12 -19.10 -0.84 16.87
C SER A 12 -18.96 -2.34 17.07
N LYS A 13 -20.00 -3.11 16.73
CA LYS A 13 -19.90 -4.56 16.68
C LYS A 13 -18.66 -4.92 15.85
N PRO A 14 -17.81 -5.88 16.28
CA PRO A 14 -16.68 -6.30 15.48
C PRO A 14 -17.22 -6.71 14.11
N LYS A 15 -16.76 -6.02 13.05
CA LYS A 15 -17.14 -6.39 11.68
C LYS A 15 -16.68 -7.84 11.48
N PRO A 16 -17.48 -8.68 10.80
CA PRO A 16 -17.08 -10.05 10.53
C PRO A 16 -15.75 -10.05 9.78
N ASN A 17 -14.87 -10.91 10.27
CA ASN A 17 -13.51 -11.08 9.83
C ASN A 17 -13.49 -11.33 8.30
N ARG A 18 -12.79 -10.45 7.57
CA ARG A 18 -12.89 -10.30 6.11
C ARG A 18 -11.82 -11.11 5.38
N PRO A 19 -12.18 -11.90 4.34
CA PRO A 19 -11.20 -12.59 3.52
C PRO A 19 -10.41 -11.59 2.68
N SER A 20 -9.24 -12.02 2.19
CA SER A 20 -8.44 -11.18 1.30
C SER A 20 -9.25 -10.77 0.07
N PRO A 21 -9.10 -9.52 -0.42
CA PRO A 21 -9.82 -9.03 -1.59
C PRO A 21 -9.20 -9.50 -2.92
N VAL A 22 -8.06 -10.22 -2.83
CA VAL A 22 -7.19 -10.61 -3.93
C VAL A 22 -6.76 -12.06 -3.72
N SER A 23 -6.99 -12.95 -4.69
CA SER A 23 -6.63 -14.39 -4.57
C SER A 23 -5.12 -14.64 -4.42
N ASN A 24 -4.28 -13.78 -4.99
CA ASN A 24 -2.82 -13.87 -4.87
C ASN A 24 -2.29 -13.51 -3.48
N ILE A 25 -3.13 -13.00 -2.57
CA ILE A 25 -2.79 -12.72 -1.18
C ILE A 25 -3.57 -13.67 -0.29
N THR A 26 -2.90 -14.58 0.43
CA THR A 26 -3.62 -15.63 1.17
C THR A 26 -4.25 -15.12 2.47
N LYS A 27 -3.54 -14.30 3.24
CA LYS A 27 -3.97 -13.83 4.57
C LYS A 27 -3.64 -12.35 4.74
N ILE A 28 -4.53 -11.60 5.39
CA ILE A 28 -4.32 -10.19 5.77
C ILE A 28 -4.58 -10.05 7.27
N GLY A 29 -3.66 -9.42 8.01
CA GLY A 29 -3.79 -9.26 9.45
C GLY A 29 -3.26 -7.93 9.98
N SER A 30 -3.94 -7.35 10.96
CA SER A 30 -3.48 -6.15 11.69
C SER A 30 -3.11 -6.52 13.14
N LEU A 31 -2.42 -5.61 13.83
CA LEU A 31 -1.94 -5.85 15.19
C LEU A 31 -3.08 -5.72 16.21
N ASN A 32 -3.34 -6.80 16.96
CA ASN A 32 -4.46 -6.89 17.92
C ASN A 32 -4.32 -5.99 19.14
N ARG A 33 -3.10 -5.61 19.51
CA ARG A 33 -2.79 -4.82 20.71
C ARG A 33 -3.27 -3.36 20.64
N TYR A 34 -3.56 -2.84 19.45
CA TYR A 34 -3.98 -1.45 19.27
C TYR A 34 -5.50 -1.33 19.18
N ALA A 35 -6.05 -0.25 19.75
CA ALA A 35 -7.49 0.00 19.74
C ALA A 35 -8.06 0.22 18.33
N ASP A 36 -7.30 0.86 17.44
CA ASP A 36 -7.73 1.18 16.07
C ASP A 36 -7.35 0.05 15.07
N LYS A 37 -7.49 -1.22 15.48
CA LYS A 37 -7.07 -2.36 14.67
C LYS A 37 -7.95 -2.62 13.46
N GLU A 38 -9.23 -2.28 13.55
CA GLU A 38 -10.19 -2.44 12.45
C GLU A 38 -9.88 -1.46 11.31
N TYR A 39 -9.48 -0.23 11.66
CA TYR A 39 -9.05 0.76 10.67
C TYR A 39 -7.75 0.33 9.98
N ALA A 40 -6.79 -0.21 10.74
CA ALA A 40 -5.56 -0.77 10.18
C ALA A 40 -5.85 -1.93 9.20
N ASN A 41 -6.77 -2.82 9.56
CA ASN A 41 -7.20 -3.92 8.70
C ASN A 41 -7.90 -3.41 7.43
N ASP A 42 -8.81 -2.44 7.55
CA ASP A 42 -9.50 -1.80 6.44
C ASP A 42 -8.49 -1.09 5.49
N LEU A 43 -7.41 -0.49 6.02
CA LEU A 43 -6.33 0.09 5.23
C LEU A 43 -5.56 -0.98 4.44
N LEU A 44 -5.16 -2.09 5.07
CA LEU A 44 -4.45 -3.17 4.38
C LEU A 44 -5.29 -3.77 3.25
N HIS A 45 -6.60 -3.95 3.46
CA HIS A 45 -7.51 -4.41 2.42
C HIS A 45 -7.62 -3.42 1.25
N GLN A 46 -7.63 -2.11 1.54
CA GLN A 46 -7.62 -1.08 0.50
C GLN A 46 -6.32 -1.10 -0.30
N VAL A 47 -5.17 -1.20 0.37
CA VAL A 47 -3.85 -1.32 -0.29
C VAL A 47 -3.81 -2.56 -1.18
N ALA A 48 -4.21 -3.72 -0.65
CA ALA A 48 -4.30 -4.97 -1.40
C ALA A 48 -5.15 -4.81 -2.66
N ARG A 49 -6.35 -4.21 -2.56
CA ARG A 49 -7.22 -3.97 -3.71
C ARG A 49 -6.57 -3.07 -4.76
N LEU A 50 -5.98 -1.95 -4.33
CA LEU A 50 -5.40 -0.97 -5.26
C LEU A 50 -4.20 -1.54 -6.03
N VAL A 51 -3.41 -2.40 -5.37
CA VAL A 51 -2.19 -2.99 -5.94
C VAL A 51 -2.46 -4.34 -6.62
N ALA A 52 -3.67 -4.89 -6.49
CA ALA A 52 -4.06 -6.18 -7.09
C ALA A 52 -3.76 -6.30 -8.60
N PRO A 53 -4.01 -5.28 -9.45
CA PRO A 53 -3.65 -5.34 -10.86
C PRO A 53 -2.15 -5.56 -11.10
N ILE A 54 -1.30 -4.91 -10.29
CA ILE A 54 0.15 -5.02 -10.39
C ILE A 54 0.60 -6.42 -9.97
N ILE A 55 0.02 -6.96 -8.90
CA ILE A 55 0.29 -8.32 -8.42
C ILE A 55 -0.05 -9.34 -9.50
N HIS A 56 -1.21 -9.19 -10.15
CA HIS A 56 -1.65 -10.09 -11.21
C HIS A 56 -0.77 -9.98 -12.47
N GLU A 57 -0.49 -8.76 -12.96
CA GLU A 57 0.35 -8.55 -14.15
C GLU A 57 1.77 -9.11 -13.99
N ASN A 58 2.32 -9.09 -12.77
CA ASN A 58 3.66 -9.59 -12.47
C ASN A 58 3.68 -11.02 -11.90
N ASN A 59 2.52 -11.69 -11.82
CA ASN A 59 2.36 -13.01 -11.21
C ASN A 59 2.95 -13.12 -9.79
N PHE A 60 2.87 -12.05 -9.00
CA PHE A 60 3.32 -12.10 -7.61
C PHE A 60 2.38 -12.94 -6.77
N LYS A 61 2.95 -13.65 -5.80
CA LYS A 61 2.21 -14.38 -4.77
C LYS A 61 2.67 -13.87 -3.41
N VAL A 62 1.71 -13.48 -2.58
CA VAL A 62 1.96 -13.03 -1.22
C VAL A 62 1.25 -13.99 -0.29
N GLY A 63 1.97 -14.61 0.64
CA GLY A 63 1.35 -15.43 1.67
C GLY A 63 0.56 -14.53 2.61
N THR A 64 1.24 -13.86 3.53
CA THR A 64 0.59 -13.00 4.52
C THR A 64 0.99 -11.55 4.36
N LEU A 65 0.01 -10.66 4.20
CA LEU A 65 0.20 -9.21 4.26
C LEU A 65 -0.23 -8.71 5.64
N CYS A 66 0.69 -8.19 6.44
CA CYS A 66 0.35 -7.81 7.82
C CYS A 66 1.00 -6.52 8.29
N GLU A 67 0.41 -5.95 9.34
CA GLU A 67 0.94 -4.76 10.00
C GLU A 67 2.14 -5.13 10.89
N MET A 68 3.17 -4.27 10.90
CA MET A 68 4.25 -4.30 11.89
C MET A 68 4.39 -2.96 12.61
N PHE A 69 4.93 -2.99 13.83
CA PHE A 69 5.28 -1.79 14.57
C PHE A 69 6.63 -2.00 15.28
N PRO A 70 7.75 -1.94 14.54
CA PRO A 70 9.07 -2.18 15.10
C PRO A 70 9.49 -1.02 16.02
N LYS A 71 10.43 -1.33 16.92
CA LYS A 71 11.11 -0.33 17.76
C LYS A 71 11.91 0.66 16.92
N ASP A 72 12.55 0.19 15.85
CA ASP A 72 13.28 1.05 14.94
C ASP A 72 12.33 1.98 14.18
N ALA A 73 12.57 3.29 14.27
CA ALA A 73 11.72 4.30 13.65
C ALA A 73 11.81 4.31 12.12
N ASN A 74 12.97 3.92 11.57
CA ASN A 74 13.23 3.96 10.13
C ASN A 74 12.63 2.77 9.38
N LEU A 75 12.41 1.64 10.06
CA LEU A 75 11.93 0.42 9.43
C LEU A 75 10.42 0.55 9.12
N LEU A 76 10.10 0.51 7.84
CA LEU A 76 8.75 0.82 7.33
C LEU A 76 8.13 -0.34 6.54
N GLY A 77 8.96 -1.23 6.00
CA GLY A 77 8.53 -2.48 5.39
C GLY A 77 9.55 -3.59 5.60
N LEU A 78 9.08 -4.83 5.52
CA LEU A 78 9.91 -6.02 5.56
C LEU A 78 9.29 -7.13 4.70
N ASN A 79 10.05 -7.63 3.74
CA ASN A 79 9.70 -8.82 2.96
C ASN A 79 10.47 -10.04 3.46
N VAL A 80 9.73 -11.04 3.93
CA VAL A 80 10.24 -12.30 4.43
C VAL A 80 10.08 -13.38 3.37
N ASN A 81 11.17 -14.08 3.07
CA ASN A 81 11.21 -15.23 2.15
C ASN A 81 10.55 -14.95 0.79
N ARG A 82 10.83 -13.78 0.19
CA ARG A 82 10.40 -13.40 -1.17
C ARG A 82 8.87 -13.49 -1.36
N GLY A 83 8.13 -12.92 -0.42
CA GLY A 83 6.68 -12.79 -0.49
C GLY A 83 5.93 -13.79 0.37
N GLN A 84 6.60 -14.64 1.17
CA GLN A 84 5.91 -15.49 2.13
C GLN A 84 5.15 -14.64 3.16
N LYS A 85 5.80 -13.61 3.69
CA LYS A 85 5.19 -12.63 4.59
C LYS A 85 5.71 -11.24 4.22
N ILE A 86 4.79 -10.30 4.01
CA ILE A 86 5.11 -8.90 3.79
C ILE A 86 4.52 -8.12 4.96
N LEU A 87 5.40 -7.44 5.68
CA LEU A 87 5.07 -6.64 6.84
C LEU A 87 5.20 -5.17 6.47
N ILE A 88 4.19 -4.37 6.82
CA ILE A 88 4.17 -2.94 6.54
C ILE A 88 3.86 -2.17 7.81
N ARG A 89 4.63 -1.13 8.07
CA ARG A 89 4.33 -0.19 9.14
C ARG A 89 3.23 0.77 8.71
N LEU A 90 2.07 0.66 9.36
CA LEU A 90 0.92 1.53 9.07
C LEU A 90 0.90 2.78 9.96
N ARG A 91 1.51 2.71 11.16
CA ARG A 91 1.45 3.75 12.19
C ARG A 91 2.77 4.51 12.33
N TYR A 92 2.70 5.80 12.61
CA TYR A 92 3.89 6.60 12.89
C TYR A 92 4.62 6.09 14.14
N HIS A 93 5.95 6.10 14.12
CA HIS A 93 6.75 5.68 15.28
C HIS A 93 6.45 6.49 16.54
N SER A 94 6.33 7.81 16.40
CA SER A 94 6.10 8.73 17.52
C SER A 94 4.68 8.68 18.08
N ASN A 95 3.70 8.18 17.30
CA ASN A 95 2.30 8.14 17.68
C ASN A 95 1.59 6.96 17.00
N ASP A 96 1.28 5.94 17.81
CA ASP A 96 0.61 4.71 17.40
C ASP A 96 -0.84 4.91 16.96
N ARG A 97 -1.48 6.03 17.30
CA ARG A 97 -2.84 6.36 16.84
C ARG A 97 -2.89 7.03 15.47
N SER A 98 -1.75 7.49 14.96
CA SER A 98 -1.66 8.18 13.68
C SER A 98 -1.14 7.25 12.61
N PHE A 99 -1.78 7.25 11.44
CA PHE A 99 -1.45 6.38 10.32
C PHE A 99 -0.74 7.14 9.21
N TYR A 100 0.14 6.43 8.48
CA TYR A 100 0.75 6.96 7.28
C TYR A 100 -0.32 7.21 6.19
N PRO A 101 -0.12 8.21 5.32
CA PRO A 101 -0.94 8.40 4.13
C PRO A 101 -0.96 7.15 3.25
N MET A 102 -2.10 6.89 2.60
CA MET A 102 -2.27 5.73 1.73
C MET A 102 -1.20 5.63 0.63
N GLY A 103 -0.79 6.77 0.04
CA GLY A 103 0.25 6.79 -1.00
C GLY A 103 1.61 6.29 -0.49
N ASP A 104 1.99 6.65 0.74
CA ASP A 104 3.25 6.21 1.34
C ASP A 104 3.21 4.71 1.62
N ILE A 105 2.09 4.22 2.17
CA ILE A 105 1.87 2.79 2.45
C ILE A 105 1.95 1.96 1.16
N ILE A 106 1.32 2.43 0.08
CA ILE A 106 1.39 1.79 -1.24
C ILE A 106 2.83 1.81 -1.77
N GLY A 107 3.54 2.92 -1.61
CA GLY A 107 4.95 3.05 -1.98
C GLY A 107 5.83 2.00 -1.29
N THR A 108 5.66 1.81 0.02
CA THR A 108 6.30 0.72 0.77
C THR A 108 5.87 -0.65 0.26
N PHE A 109 4.58 -0.89 0.02
CA PHE A 109 4.14 -2.20 -0.44
C PHE A 109 4.73 -2.57 -1.80
N LEU A 110 4.80 -1.62 -2.75
CA LEU A 110 5.45 -1.83 -4.05
C LEU A 110 6.95 -2.11 -3.88
N HIS A 111 7.63 -1.40 -2.98
CA HIS A 111 9.02 -1.66 -2.63
C HIS A 111 9.19 -3.10 -2.11
N GLU A 112 8.40 -3.52 -1.12
CA GLU A 112 8.47 -4.88 -0.61
C GLU A 112 8.16 -5.92 -1.69
N LEU A 113 7.18 -5.68 -2.59
CA LEU A 113 6.91 -6.59 -3.70
C LEU A 113 8.12 -6.77 -4.64
N THR A 114 8.93 -5.73 -4.85
CA THR A 114 10.15 -5.87 -5.66
C THR A 114 11.18 -6.81 -5.03
N HIS A 115 11.18 -6.95 -3.70
CA HIS A 115 12.01 -7.93 -3.00
C HIS A 115 11.64 -9.40 -3.26
N ASN A 116 10.49 -9.68 -3.89
CA ASN A 116 10.18 -11.03 -4.38
C ASN A 116 11.18 -11.50 -5.45
N LEU A 117 11.73 -10.56 -6.23
CA LEU A 117 12.67 -10.84 -7.32
C LEU A 117 14.09 -10.35 -7.03
N TYR A 118 14.23 -9.17 -6.42
CA TYR A 118 15.51 -8.51 -6.21
C TYR A 118 15.75 -8.21 -4.73
N SER A 119 16.70 -8.90 -4.12
CA SER A 119 17.03 -8.73 -2.70
C SER A 119 17.81 -7.43 -2.43
N ALA A 120 18.84 -7.14 -3.23
CA ALA A 120 19.70 -5.97 -3.03
C ALA A 120 19.14 -4.71 -3.70
N HIS A 121 19.37 -3.55 -3.06
CA HIS A 121 19.02 -2.22 -3.58
C HIS A 121 19.97 -1.74 -4.68
N ASP A 122 20.08 -2.54 -5.74
CA ASP A 122 20.92 -2.27 -6.91
C ASP A 122 20.16 -1.49 -7.99
N ASP A 123 20.85 -1.04 -9.05
CA ASP A 123 20.23 -0.32 -10.16
C ASP A 123 19.05 -1.08 -10.80
N LYS A 124 19.13 -2.42 -10.83
CA LYS A 124 18.06 -3.29 -11.33
C LYS A 124 16.80 -3.22 -10.46
N PHE A 125 16.97 -3.18 -9.14
CA PHE A 125 15.89 -3.05 -8.18
C PHE A 125 15.13 -1.74 -8.41
N TYR A 126 15.84 -0.62 -8.45
CA TYR A 126 15.21 0.69 -8.65
C TYR A 126 14.55 0.83 -10.01
N LYS A 127 15.19 0.33 -11.07
CA LYS A 127 14.60 0.34 -12.41
C LYS A 127 13.28 -0.44 -12.45
N PHE A 128 13.21 -1.56 -11.74
CA PHE A 128 12.00 -2.35 -11.64
C PHE A 128 10.94 -1.66 -10.78
N LEU A 129 11.32 -1.12 -9.61
CA LEU A 129 10.44 -0.37 -8.72
C LEU A 129 9.83 0.86 -9.40
N ASP A 130 10.61 1.63 -10.15
CA ASP A 130 10.12 2.78 -10.91
C ASP A 130 9.12 2.36 -11.99
N GLY A 131 9.35 1.20 -12.63
CA GLY A 131 8.41 0.59 -13.56
C GLY A 131 7.08 0.24 -12.89
N LEU A 132 7.12 -0.38 -11.71
CA LEU A 132 5.91 -0.71 -10.94
C LEU A 132 5.15 0.54 -10.50
N LYS A 133 5.85 1.55 -9.97
CA LYS A 133 5.25 2.82 -9.55
C LYS A 133 4.56 3.53 -10.71
N LYS A 134 5.25 3.66 -11.84
CA LYS A 134 4.67 4.25 -13.04
C LYS A 134 3.44 3.48 -13.50
N ARG A 135 3.52 2.14 -13.54
CA ARG A 135 2.38 1.30 -13.94
C ARG A 135 1.20 1.48 -12.98
N PHE A 136 1.46 1.58 -11.68
CA PHE A 136 0.44 1.85 -10.67
C PHE A 136 -0.23 3.22 -10.89
N GLU A 137 0.56 4.28 -11.09
CA GLU A 137 0.05 5.63 -11.38
C GLU A 137 -0.78 5.69 -12.67
N ASP A 138 -0.34 4.98 -13.73
CA ASP A 138 -1.06 4.90 -14.99
C ASP A 138 -2.44 4.23 -14.83
N ILE A 139 -2.55 3.22 -13.95
CA ILE A 139 -3.83 2.56 -13.63
C ILE A 139 -4.74 3.47 -12.80
N GLN A 140 -4.18 4.16 -11.80
CA GLN A 140 -4.99 4.99 -10.89
C GLN A 140 -5.44 6.32 -11.52
N TYR A 141 -4.57 6.97 -12.29
CA TYR A 141 -4.80 8.32 -12.80
C TYR A 141 -4.76 8.40 -14.32
N GLY A 142 -3.98 7.54 -14.97
CA GLY A 142 -3.79 7.55 -16.43
C GLY A 142 -4.95 6.94 -17.23
N GLY A 143 -5.96 6.39 -16.56
CA GLY A 143 -7.09 5.73 -17.22
C GLY A 143 -6.72 4.40 -17.89
N ALA A 144 -5.55 3.84 -17.56
CA ALA A 144 -5.16 2.53 -18.07
C ALA A 144 -6.09 1.46 -17.49
N SER A 145 -6.90 0.85 -18.36
CA SER A 145 -7.74 -0.28 -17.95
C SER A 145 -6.87 -1.50 -17.78
N THR A 146 -6.95 -2.12 -16.60
CA THR A 146 -6.46 -3.49 -16.40
C THR A 146 -7.59 -4.48 -16.73
N THR A 147 -7.24 -5.68 -17.16
CA THR A 147 -8.20 -6.79 -17.33
C THR A 147 -8.52 -7.47 -16.01
N TYR A 148 -7.75 -7.16 -14.95
CA TYR A 148 -7.94 -7.75 -13.63
C TYR A 148 -9.17 -7.15 -12.94
N ARG A 149 -10.02 -8.04 -12.40
CA ARG A 149 -11.17 -7.69 -11.57
C ARG A 149 -11.01 -8.40 -10.24
N CYS A 150 -11.07 -7.67 -9.14
CA CYS A 150 -10.93 -8.25 -7.80
C CYS A 150 -12.07 -9.25 -7.54
N GLU A 151 -11.80 -10.32 -6.81
CA GLU A 151 -12.76 -11.39 -6.50
C GLU A 151 -13.91 -10.91 -5.59
N GLU A 152 -13.72 -9.78 -4.91
CA GLU A 152 -14.80 -9.10 -4.20
C GLU A 152 -15.80 -8.41 -5.16
N GLU A 153 -15.36 -8.03 -6.36
CA GLU A 153 -16.19 -7.34 -7.36
C GLU A 153 -16.88 -8.31 -8.33
N THR A 154 -16.61 -9.62 -8.21
CA THR A 154 -17.33 -10.64 -8.97
C THR A 154 -18.71 -10.86 -8.37
N LEU A 155 -19.74 -10.87 -9.22
CA LEU A 155 -21.11 -11.13 -8.81
C LEU A 155 -21.23 -12.56 -8.25
N GLY A 156 -21.95 -12.72 -7.13
CA GLY A 156 -22.19 -14.03 -6.50
C GLY A 156 -21.22 -14.41 -5.36
N THR A 157 -20.24 -13.57 -5.03
CA THR A 157 -19.33 -13.83 -3.90
C THR A 157 -20.04 -13.67 -2.54
N LYS A 158 -19.83 -14.64 -1.63
CA LYS A 158 -20.49 -14.74 -0.31
C LYS A 158 -20.26 -13.54 0.63
N TYR A 159 -19.19 -12.77 0.40
CA TYR A 159 -18.79 -11.63 1.24
C TYR A 159 -19.28 -10.28 0.72
N ASN A 160 -20.39 -10.27 -0.02
CA ASN A 160 -21.03 -9.03 -0.39
C ASN A 160 -21.93 -8.50 0.74
N ALA A 161 -21.36 -8.30 1.94
CA ALA A 161 -22.12 -7.92 3.13
C ALA A 161 -22.83 -6.56 2.96
N PHE A 162 -22.30 -5.67 2.10
CA PHE A 162 -22.88 -4.35 1.80
C PHE A 162 -22.53 -3.79 0.39
N GLY A 163 -21.84 -4.52 -0.48
CA GLY A 163 -21.22 -4.01 -1.71
C GLY A 163 -22.10 -4.12 -2.97
N GLY A 164 -23.07 -3.22 -3.11
CA GLY A 164 -23.73 -3.03 -4.41
C GLY A 164 -25.01 -2.21 -4.38
N TYR A 165 -25.72 -2.21 -3.25
CA TYR A 165 -26.88 -1.34 -3.06
C TYR A 165 -26.42 0.06 -2.64
N MET A 166 -25.89 0.82 -3.59
CA MET A 166 -25.83 2.27 -3.43
C MET A 166 -27.27 2.77 -3.34
N SER A 167 -27.62 3.47 -2.26
CA SER A 167 -28.92 4.13 -2.17
C SER A 167 -29.10 5.05 -3.38
N GLU A 168 -30.32 5.21 -3.87
CA GLU A 168 -30.59 6.11 -5.02
C GLU A 168 -30.06 7.52 -4.76
N ARG A 169 -30.11 7.97 -3.49
CA ARG A 169 -29.53 9.23 -3.03
C ARG A 169 -28.03 9.29 -3.27
N GLU A 170 -27.30 8.24 -2.94
CA GLU A 170 -25.84 8.18 -3.07
C GLU A 170 -25.40 8.08 -4.53
N LYS A 171 -26.17 7.35 -5.37
CA LYS A 171 -26.02 7.39 -6.83
C LYS A 171 -26.21 8.80 -7.38
N ARG A 172 -27.24 9.53 -6.90
CA ARG A 172 -27.54 10.91 -7.31
C ARG A 172 -26.45 11.89 -6.87
N ILE A 173 -25.98 11.80 -5.62
CA ILE A 173 -24.87 12.62 -5.10
C ILE A 173 -23.60 12.35 -5.92
N ARG A 174 -23.26 11.08 -6.18
CA ARG A 174 -22.11 10.73 -7.01
C ARG A 174 -22.22 11.31 -8.42
N ALA A 175 -23.38 11.20 -9.06
CA ALA A 175 -23.62 11.78 -10.39
C ALA A 175 -23.50 13.32 -10.39
N LEU A 176 -24.00 14.00 -9.36
CA LEU A 176 -23.88 15.45 -9.19
C LEU A 176 -22.45 15.90 -8.87
N SER A 177 -21.70 15.10 -8.12
CA SER A 177 -20.32 15.38 -7.70
C SER A 177 -19.28 15.12 -8.79
N LYS A 178 -19.68 14.52 -9.93
CA LYS A 178 -18.77 14.35 -11.07
C LYS A 178 -18.35 15.73 -11.58
N PRO A 179 -17.05 16.07 -11.58
CA PRO A 179 -16.60 17.34 -12.11
C PRO A 179 -16.99 17.45 -13.58
N LYS A 180 -17.71 18.52 -13.95
CA LYS A 180 -18.15 18.78 -15.34
C LYS A 180 -17.01 19.21 -16.26
N TYR A 181 -15.84 19.48 -15.70
CA TYR A 181 -14.65 19.90 -16.45
C TYR A 181 -13.70 18.72 -16.59
N LYS A 182 -13.34 18.38 -17.83
CA LYS A 182 -12.18 17.52 -18.10
C LYS A 182 -10.95 18.26 -17.58
N THR A 183 -10.23 17.67 -16.63
CA THR A 183 -8.86 18.08 -16.33
C THR A 183 -8.01 17.75 -17.55
N GLU A 184 -7.85 18.72 -18.45
CA GLU A 184 -6.82 18.67 -19.48
C GLU A 184 -5.47 18.71 -18.76
N SER A 185 -4.78 17.57 -18.70
CA SER A 185 -3.37 17.53 -18.32
C SER A 185 -2.55 18.13 -19.47
N ARG A 186 -2.55 19.45 -19.59
CA ARG A 186 -1.70 20.15 -20.55
C ARG A 186 -0.28 20.12 -19.96
N LYS A 187 0.59 19.24 -20.48
CA LYS A 187 2.03 19.27 -20.18
C LYS A 187 2.59 20.63 -20.64
N LEU A 188 2.66 21.58 -19.72
CA LEU A 188 3.32 22.85 -19.94
C LEU A 188 4.83 22.60 -19.86
N GLY A 189 5.54 22.70 -20.98
CA GLY A 189 7.01 22.60 -21.00
C GLY A 189 7.65 21.73 -22.08
N THR A 190 6.94 21.24 -23.11
CA THR A 190 7.62 20.67 -24.29
C THR A 190 7.82 21.75 -25.35
N SER A 191 8.68 22.71 -25.06
CA SER A 191 9.17 23.67 -26.04
C SER A 191 10.56 23.26 -26.50
N GLY A 192 10.67 22.90 -27.78
CA GLY A 192 11.90 23.11 -28.56
C GLY A 192 12.81 21.90 -28.64
N GLY A 193 13.04 21.47 -29.88
CA GLY A 193 13.89 20.34 -30.21
C GLY A 193 15.37 20.59 -29.93
N GLY A 194 16.11 19.48 -29.86
CA GLY A 194 17.54 19.48 -29.73
C GLY A 194 17.99 18.21 -29.04
N ILE A 195 18.58 17.30 -29.81
CA ILE A 195 19.51 16.31 -29.29
C ILE A 195 20.73 17.10 -28.82
N SER A 196 20.60 17.81 -27.71
CA SER A 196 21.74 18.30 -26.97
C SER A 196 22.17 17.11 -26.14
N LYS A 197 23.31 16.52 -26.48
CA LYS A 197 24.11 15.77 -25.51
C LYS A 197 24.29 16.71 -24.32
N VAL A 198 23.42 16.57 -23.32
CA VAL A 198 23.61 17.25 -22.03
C VAL A 198 24.85 16.59 -21.47
N VAL A 199 26.01 17.19 -21.76
CA VAL A 199 27.18 17.07 -20.90
C VAL A 199 26.69 17.69 -19.60
N ALA A 200 26.09 16.87 -18.74
CA ALA A 200 25.78 17.28 -17.39
C ALA A 200 27.10 17.80 -16.81
N ASP A 201 27.13 19.07 -16.40
CA ASP A 201 28.29 19.66 -15.74
C ASP A 201 28.83 18.61 -14.74
N PRO A 202 30.12 18.24 -14.78
CA PRO A 202 30.68 17.19 -13.92
C PRO A 202 30.31 17.37 -12.43
N ARG A 203 30.10 18.61 -11.99
CA ARG A 203 29.61 18.93 -10.63
C ARG A 203 28.17 18.46 -10.39
N GLN A 204 27.28 18.70 -11.35
CA GLN A 204 25.88 18.25 -11.30
C GLN A 204 25.80 16.72 -11.33
N LEU A 205 26.59 16.05 -12.19
CA LEU A 205 26.65 14.59 -12.22
C LEU A 205 27.11 14.01 -10.88
N ARG A 206 28.18 14.58 -10.30
CA ARG A 206 28.67 14.17 -8.98
C ARG A 206 27.60 14.34 -7.90
N GLN A 207 26.86 15.45 -7.92
CA GLN A 207 25.77 15.70 -6.99
C GLN A 207 24.62 14.69 -7.15
N MET A 208 24.23 14.35 -8.39
CA MET A 208 23.20 13.35 -8.66
C MET A 208 23.63 11.94 -8.20
N ILE A 209 24.88 11.57 -8.45
CA ILE A 209 25.45 10.29 -8.00
C ILE A 209 25.45 10.23 -6.47
N LEU A 210 25.90 11.30 -5.80
CA LEU A 210 25.90 11.38 -4.34
C LEU A 210 24.49 11.27 -3.78
N ALA A 211 23.53 12.03 -4.32
CA ALA A 211 22.13 11.97 -3.89
C ALA A 211 21.51 10.57 -4.11
N ALA A 212 21.85 9.90 -5.22
CA ALA A 212 21.43 8.53 -5.47
C ALA A 212 22.03 7.54 -4.47
N ALA A 213 23.32 7.67 -4.14
CA ALA A 213 23.98 6.84 -3.14
C ALA A 213 23.40 7.06 -1.73
N GLU A 214 23.11 8.30 -1.35
CA GLU A 214 22.46 8.62 -0.07
C GLU A 214 21.06 8.03 0.03
N ARG A 215 20.28 8.06 -1.06
CA ARG A 215 18.96 7.39 -1.11
C ARG A 215 19.09 5.89 -0.89
N ARG A 216 20.02 5.22 -1.57
CA ARG A 216 20.29 3.79 -1.35
C ARG A 216 20.67 3.47 0.09
N MET A 217 21.52 4.30 0.69
CA MET A 217 21.91 4.14 2.09
C MET A 217 20.74 4.34 3.07
N LYS A 218 19.81 5.26 2.76
CA LYS A 218 18.58 5.44 3.54
C LYS A 218 17.63 4.27 3.34
N ASP A 219 17.46 3.79 2.12
CA ASP A 219 16.57 2.67 1.80
C ASP A 219 17.04 1.38 2.48
N ASN A 220 18.35 1.14 2.57
CA ASN A 220 18.92 0.05 3.38
C ASN A 220 18.57 0.13 4.88
N LYS A 221 18.28 1.33 5.41
CA LYS A 221 17.81 1.52 6.79
C LYS A 221 16.28 1.47 6.89
N TRP A 222 15.61 1.80 5.79
CA TRP A 222 14.16 1.82 5.65
C TRP A 222 13.56 0.41 5.55
N CYS A 223 14.30 -0.48 4.87
CA CYS A 223 14.00 -1.89 4.70
C CYS A 223 15.23 -2.70 5.13
N ASN A 224 15.11 -3.46 6.21
CA ASN A 224 16.21 -4.28 6.71
C ASN A 224 16.15 -5.68 6.08
N HIS A 225 17.06 -5.97 5.14
CA HIS A 225 17.15 -7.30 4.54
C HIS A 225 17.82 -8.34 5.45
N ASN A 226 18.54 -7.90 6.49
CA ASN A 226 19.49 -8.73 7.24
C ASN A 226 19.20 -8.86 8.75
N SER A 227 18.03 -8.43 9.24
CA SER A 227 17.70 -8.61 10.66
C SER A 227 17.41 -10.06 11.01
N ASP A 228 17.84 -10.48 12.21
CA ASP A 228 17.27 -11.60 12.94
C ASP A 228 15.74 -11.42 13.00
N ILE A 229 15.07 -12.15 12.12
CA ILE A 229 13.63 -12.06 11.80
C ILE A 229 12.76 -12.26 13.05
N THR A 230 13.32 -12.87 14.11
CA THR A 230 12.61 -13.32 15.31
C THR A 230 12.06 -12.23 16.22
N GLU A 231 12.60 -11.01 16.22
CA GLU A 231 12.10 -9.93 17.11
C GLU A 231 11.13 -8.95 16.43
N ILE A 232 11.14 -8.88 15.09
CA ILE A 232 10.38 -7.90 14.32
C ILE A 232 9.08 -8.49 13.79
N GLU A 233 9.08 -9.80 13.51
CA GLU A 233 7.86 -10.50 13.12
C GLU A 233 6.88 -10.60 14.28
N PRO A 234 5.68 -10.00 14.17
CA PRO A 234 4.62 -10.30 15.11
C PRO A 234 4.28 -11.79 15.03
N THR A 235 4.12 -12.43 16.19
CA THR A 235 3.65 -13.81 16.26
C THR A 235 2.22 -13.90 15.71
N ASN A 236 1.81 -15.08 15.25
CA ASN A 236 0.45 -15.27 14.74
C ASN A 236 -0.63 -14.94 15.78
N GLU A 237 -0.32 -15.01 17.09
CA GLU A 237 -1.21 -14.64 18.19
C GLU A 237 -1.41 -13.12 18.33
N GLU A 238 -0.41 -12.32 17.92
CA GLU A 238 -0.49 -10.86 17.91
C GLU A 238 -1.25 -10.31 16.71
N LEU A 239 -1.46 -11.14 15.67
CA LEU A 239 -2.14 -10.76 14.46
C LEU A 239 -3.60 -11.24 14.48
N ASP A 240 -4.51 -10.38 14.03
CA ASP A 240 -5.88 -10.80 13.71
C ASP A 240 -5.89 -11.49 12.34
N ILE A 241 -5.33 -12.71 12.27
CA ILE A 241 -5.32 -13.54 11.05
C ILE A 241 -6.46 -14.55 11.14
N ILE A 242 -7.28 -14.57 10.10
CA ILE A 242 -8.31 -15.59 9.92
C ILE A 242 -7.70 -16.72 9.11
N GLU A 243 -7.67 -17.92 9.70
CA GLU A 243 -7.46 -19.14 8.93
C GLU A 243 -8.81 -19.52 8.33
N ILE A 244 -8.93 -19.39 7.00
CA ILE A 244 -10.06 -19.95 6.27
C ILE A 244 -9.71 -21.43 6.09
N GLU A 245 -10.36 -22.31 6.86
CA GLU A 245 -10.34 -23.77 6.65
C GLU A 245 -10.90 -24.15 5.27
#